data_AF-A0A0S2SH76-F1
#
_entry.id   AF-A0A0S2SH76-F1
#
_cell.length_a   1.000
_cell.length_b   1.000
_cell.length_c   1.000
_cell.angle_alpha   90.00
_cell.angle_beta   90.00
_cell.angle_gamma   90.00
#
_symmetry.space_group_name_H-M   'P 1'
#
loop_
_entity.id
_entity.type
_entity.pdbx_description
1 polymer ?
#
loop_
_entity_poly.entity_id
_entity_poly.type
_entity_poly.pdbx_seq_one_letter_code
_entity_poly.pdbx_strand_id
1 'polypeptide(L)'
;MAEILNRGMMLITQNLALNQPTPINQVVLAYKSGLDYTTPVNPDEPDPAPAEVVYRGAVTKAAAITPDKVVYSLLLEPTLGPFTFNWMGLVASDGTLVAVSYLPDTVKLAKDESQAGDTLIRNFILAFARASATLDVTISPETWQFDFTDYINTSIRQGFAAAQIEQDLPLPEPGKPCPSYLRFMQGAKVTLLPEWPNGSRFVAEVDWGVNLANAPCLLQADSSILTPNGPADVVKLVETGRQFVFIKINGQWRAS
;
A
#
# COMPACT_ATOMS: atom_id res chain seq x y z
N MET A 1 0.18 -0.70 -6.94
CA MET A 1 -0.11 -0.20 -5.58
C MET A 1 -1.31 0.74 -5.67
N ALA A 2 -2.18 0.81 -4.67
CA ALA A 2 -3.31 1.73 -4.67
C ALA A 2 -2.83 3.16 -4.40
N GLU A 3 -3.30 4.13 -5.17
CA GLU A 3 -2.92 5.54 -5.10
C GLU A 3 -4.18 6.41 -5.05
N ILE A 4 -4.16 7.46 -4.20
CA ILE A 4 -5.22 8.47 -4.19
C ILE A 4 -4.91 9.49 -5.29
N LEU A 5 -5.88 9.71 -6.18
CA LEU A 5 -5.72 10.65 -7.29
C LEU A 5 -5.77 12.10 -6.79
N ASN A 6 -5.19 13.03 -7.55
CA ASN A 6 -5.22 14.46 -7.24
C ASN A 6 -6.66 14.97 -7.07
N ARG A 7 -7.57 14.53 -7.94
CA ARG A 7 -9.01 14.86 -7.83
C ARG A 7 -9.66 14.29 -6.56
N GLY A 8 -9.22 13.11 -6.12
CA GLY A 8 -9.68 12.48 -4.88
C GLY A 8 -9.20 13.23 -3.66
N MET A 9 -7.90 13.57 -3.63
CA MET A 9 -7.32 14.40 -2.57
C MET A 9 -7.98 15.78 -2.49
N MET A 10 -8.29 16.39 -3.64
CA MET A 10 -9.01 17.67 -3.69
C MET A 10 -10.41 17.55 -3.09
N LEU A 11 -11.18 16.53 -3.47
CA LEU A 11 -12.51 16.29 -2.90
C LEU A 11 -12.44 16.04 -1.38
N ILE A 12 -11.52 15.19 -0.94
CA ILE A 12 -11.29 14.89 0.48
C ILE A 12 -10.98 16.18 1.25
N THR A 13 -10.06 17.00 0.72
CA THR A 13 -9.65 18.27 1.36
C THR A 13 -10.79 19.28 1.39
N GLN A 14 -11.57 19.38 0.31
CA GLN A 14 -12.74 20.27 0.22
C GLN A 14 -13.80 19.89 1.26
N ASN A 15 -14.17 18.61 1.32
CA ASN A 15 -15.17 18.13 2.27
C ASN A 15 -14.69 18.29 3.71
N LEU A 16 -13.40 18.05 3.98
CA LEU A 16 -12.80 18.30 5.30
C LEU A 16 -12.91 19.77 5.72
N ALA A 17 -12.64 20.72 4.81
CA ALA A 17 -12.79 22.15 5.09
C ALA A 17 -14.26 22.54 5.38
N LEU A 18 -15.21 21.79 4.83
CA LEU A 18 -16.65 21.95 5.07
C LEU A 18 -17.16 21.15 6.28
N ASN A 19 -16.29 20.43 7.00
CA ASN A 19 -16.66 19.46 8.04
C ASN A 19 -17.69 18.41 7.55
N GLN A 20 -17.58 18.01 6.29
CA GLN A 20 -18.40 16.98 5.67
C GLN A 20 -17.56 15.71 5.43
N PRO A 21 -18.17 14.52 5.55
CA PRO A 21 -17.48 13.29 5.18
C PRO A 21 -17.37 13.15 3.66
N THR A 22 -16.40 12.34 3.21
CA THR A 22 -16.29 11.94 1.79
C THR A 22 -16.70 10.47 1.63
N PRO A 23 -18.00 10.18 1.45
CA PRO A 23 -18.49 8.81 1.38
C PRO A 23 -18.10 8.14 0.06
N ILE A 24 -17.30 7.07 0.15
CA ILE A 24 -16.96 6.18 -0.95
C ILE A 24 -17.92 4.99 -0.93
N ASN A 25 -18.68 4.81 -2.00
CA ASN A 25 -19.77 3.83 -2.05
C ASN A 25 -19.74 2.92 -3.28
N GLN A 26 -18.84 3.14 -4.24
CA GLN A 26 -18.78 2.34 -5.46
C GLN A 26 -17.35 1.91 -5.78
N VAL A 27 -17.23 0.69 -6.28
CA VAL A 27 -16.01 0.13 -6.87
C VAL A 27 -16.24 -0.09 -8.37
N VAL A 28 -15.28 0.32 -9.18
CA VAL A 28 -15.29 0.13 -10.63
C VAL A 28 -14.15 -0.82 -11.00
N LEU A 29 -14.44 -1.83 -11.81
CA LEU A 29 -13.45 -2.72 -12.39
C LEU A 29 -13.38 -2.49 -13.89
N ALA A 30 -12.16 -2.43 -14.41
CA ALA A 30 -11.90 -2.23 -15.83
C ALA A 30 -10.77 -3.14 -16.33
N TYR A 31 -10.77 -3.37 -17.63
CA TYR A 31 -9.67 -4.00 -18.36
C TYR A 31 -9.02 -2.97 -19.27
N LYS A 32 -7.78 -2.63 -18.97
CA LYS A 32 -6.95 -1.74 -19.78
C LYS A 32 -5.90 -2.57 -20.51
N SER A 33 -5.98 -2.58 -21.84
CA SER A 33 -5.04 -3.35 -22.65
C SER A 33 -3.62 -2.78 -22.52
N GLY A 34 -2.65 -3.64 -22.23
CA GLY A 34 -1.24 -3.24 -22.09
C GLY A 34 -0.90 -2.49 -20.79
N LEU A 35 -1.82 -2.48 -19.80
CA LEU A 35 -1.53 -1.89 -18.50
C LEU A 35 -0.40 -2.65 -17.78
N ASP A 36 0.68 -1.94 -17.44
CA ASP A 36 1.74 -2.48 -16.59
C ASP A 36 1.42 -2.23 -15.11
N TYR A 37 0.93 -3.29 -14.44
CA TYR A 37 0.54 -3.23 -13.03
C TYR A 37 1.71 -3.02 -12.05
N THR A 38 2.95 -3.13 -12.52
CA THR A 38 4.15 -2.90 -11.70
C THR A 38 4.53 -1.43 -11.63
N THR A 39 3.99 -0.60 -12.52
CA THR A 39 4.21 0.84 -12.52
C THR A 39 3.35 1.54 -11.45
N PRO A 40 3.81 2.70 -10.92
CA PRO A 40 2.98 3.55 -10.09
C PRO A 40 1.72 4.00 -10.84
N VAL A 41 0.61 4.13 -10.11
CA VAL A 41 -0.62 4.70 -10.65
C VAL A 41 -0.38 6.18 -10.99
N ASN A 42 -0.93 6.63 -12.11
CA ASN A 42 -0.88 8.04 -12.48
C ASN A 42 -1.75 8.87 -11.49
N PRO A 43 -1.22 9.88 -10.79
CA PRO A 43 -2.03 10.72 -9.89
C PRO A 43 -3.19 11.46 -10.59
N ASP A 44 -3.08 11.67 -11.91
CA ASP A 44 -4.12 12.25 -12.76
C ASP A 44 -4.80 11.21 -13.66
N GLU A 45 -4.81 9.94 -13.25
CA GLU A 45 -5.41 8.82 -13.99
C GLU A 45 -6.83 9.19 -14.47
N PRO A 46 -7.11 9.16 -15.78
CA PRO A 46 -8.44 9.44 -16.31
C PRO A 46 -9.42 8.33 -15.92
N ASP A 47 -10.72 8.66 -15.95
CA ASP A 47 -11.74 7.62 -15.83
C ASP A 47 -11.56 6.58 -16.95
N PRO A 48 -11.75 5.28 -16.65
CA PRO A 48 -11.68 4.25 -17.67
C PRO A 48 -12.70 4.55 -18.78
N ALA A 49 -12.31 4.33 -20.03
CA ALA A 49 -13.22 4.50 -21.14
C ALA A 49 -14.43 3.55 -20.98
N PRO A 50 -15.63 3.90 -21.45
CA PRO A 50 -16.82 3.08 -21.25
C PRO A 50 -16.67 1.62 -21.72
N ALA A 51 -15.88 1.39 -22.77
CA ALA A 51 -15.60 0.04 -23.29
C ALA A 51 -14.58 -0.76 -22.46
N GLU A 52 -13.79 -0.10 -21.60
CA GLU A 52 -12.83 -0.74 -20.70
C GLU A 52 -13.52 -1.20 -19.41
N VAL A 53 -14.64 -0.58 -19.03
CA VAL A 53 -15.35 -0.90 -17.79
C VAL A 53 -16.06 -2.25 -17.93
N VAL A 54 -15.68 -3.21 -17.09
CA VAL A 54 -16.28 -4.55 -17.08
C VAL A 54 -17.28 -4.75 -15.94
N TYR A 55 -17.17 -3.96 -14.87
CA TYR A 55 -18.10 -4.05 -13.74
C TYR A 55 -18.14 -2.76 -12.91
N ARG A 56 -19.34 -2.45 -12.38
CA ARG A 56 -19.55 -1.41 -11.35
C ARG A 56 -20.38 -2.04 -10.24
N GLY A 57 -19.89 -1.97 -9.01
CA GLY A 57 -20.59 -2.53 -7.86
C GLY A 57 -20.52 -1.60 -6.66
N ALA A 58 -21.51 -1.69 -5.78
CA ALA A 58 -21.45 -1.01 -4.51
C ALA A 58 -20.31 -1.58 -3.65
N VAL A 59 -19.73 -0.72 -2.81
CA VAL A 59 -18.90 -1.17 -1.69
C VAL A 59 -19.73 -2.11 -0.83
N THR A 60 -19.24 -3.34 -0.67
CA THR A 60 -19.97 -4.37 0.10
C THR A 60 -19.67 -4.29 1.59
N LYS A 61 -18.45 -3.86 1.95
CA LYS A 61 -18.04 -3.57 3.34
C LYS A 61 -17.01 -2.46 3.37
N ALA A 62 -16.95 -1.73 4.47
CA ALA A 62 -15.88 -0.80 4.79
C ALA A 62 -15.52 -0.90 6.28
N ALA A 63 -14.23 -0.81 6.61
CA ALA A 63 -13.76 -0.82 7.99
C ALA A 63 -12.53 0.07 8.18
N ALA A 64 -12.41 0.69 9.35
CA ALA A 64 -11.19 1.37 9.76
C ALA A 64 -10.20 0.35 10.31
N ILE A 65 -9.06 0.17 9.65
CA ILE A 65 -7.96 -0.64 10.15
C ILE A 65 -7.25 0.10 11.29
N THR A 66 -6.99 1.39 11.07
CA THR A 66 -6.47 2.33 12.07
C THR A 66 -7.18 3.67 11.86
N PRO A 67 -7.01 4.67 12.74
CA PRO A 67 -7.51 6.02 12.47
C PRO A 67 -7.08 6.61 11.12
N ASP A 68 -5.92 6.17 10.61
CA ASP A 68 -5.31 6.66 9.37
C ASP A 68 -5.43 5.67 8.20
N LYS A 69 -6.12 4.54 8.38
CA LYS A 69 -6.24 3.50 7.34
C LYS A 69 -7.65 2.93 7.28
N VAL A 70 -8.24 2.95 6.10
CA VAL A 70 -9.57 2.40 5.84
C VAL A 70 -9.46 1.36 4.73
N VAL A 71 -10.18 0.24 4.87
CA VAL A 71 -10.35 -0.75 3.83
C VAL A 71 -11.77 -0.74 3.30
N TYR A 72 -11.90 -0.83 1.99
CA TYR A 72 -13.13 -1.07 1.26
C TYR A 72 -13.09 -2.45 0.62
N SER A 73 -14.18 -3.20 0.72
CA SER A 73 -14.30 -4.53 0.12
C SER A 73 -15.39 -4.56 -0.93
N LEU A 74 -15.12 -5.29 -2.01
CA LEU A 74 -16.08 -5.68 -3.03
C LEU A 74 -16.17 -7.21 -3.04
N LEU A 75 -17.37 -7.75 -2.80
CA LEU A 75 -17.70 -9.14 -3.03
C LEU A 75 -18.27 -9.29 -4.44
N LEU A 76 -17.62 -10.12 -5.26
CA LEU A 76 -18.10 -10.55 -6.55
C LEU A 76 -18.67 -11.96 -6.40
N GLU A 77 -19.98 -12.09 -6.56
CA GLU A 77 -20.69 -13.36 -6.46
C GLU A 77 -20.41 -14.31 -7.64
N PRO A 78 -20.62 -15.62 -7.48
CA PRO A 78 -20.44 -16.62 -8.54
C PRO A 78 -21.24 -16.35 -9.82
N THR A 79 -22.34 -15.62 -9.74
CA THR A 79 -23.22 -15.29 -10.87
C THR A 79 -22.71 -14.10 -11.69
N LEU A 80 -21.71 -13.36 -11.19
CA LEU A 80 -21.15 -12.20 -11.88
C LEU A 80 -20.02 -12.61 -12.81
N GLY A 81 -20.01 -12.04 -14.02
CA GLY A 81 -19.04 -12.31 -15.07
C GLY A 81 -19.65 -13.04 -16.28
N PRO A 82 -18.81 -13.68 -17.12
CA PRO A 82 -17.35 -13.70 -17.04
C PRO A 82 -16.74 -12.40 -17.53
N PHE A 83 -15.60 -12.00 -16.96
CA PHE A 83 -14.80 -10.88 -17.47
C PHE A 83 -13.36 -10.99 -16.95
N THR A 84 -12.45 -10.28 -17.61
CA THR A 84 -11.09 -10.06 -17.10
C THR A 84 -10.97 -8.61 -16.66
N PHE A 85 -10.23 -8.34 -15.60
CA PHE A 85 -9.93 -6.98 -15.14
C PHE A 85 -8.50 -6.90 -14.62
N ASN A 86 -7.89 -5.74 -14.79
CA ASN A 86 -6.54 -5.43 -14.31
C ASN A 86 -6.46 -4.02 -13.69
N TRP A 87 -7.61 -3.35 -13.57
CA TRP A 87 -7.74 -2.02 -13.02
C TRP A 87 -8.93 -1.99 -12.06
N MET A 88 -8.75 -1.32 -10.91
CA MET A 88 -9.78 -1.14 -9.90
C MET A 88 -9.78 0.30 -9.39
N GLY A 89 -10.96 0.91 -9.30
CA GLY A 89 -11.12 2.29 -8.83
C GLY A 89 -12.17 2.42 -7.74
N LEU A 90 -11.92 3.31 -6.77
CA LEU A 90 -12.88 3.73 -5.76
C LEU A 90 -13.54 5.04 -6.17
N VAL A 91 -14.87 5.08 -6.12
CA VAL A 91 -15.67 6.22 -6.55
C VAL A 91 -16.49 6.74 -5.36
N ALA A 92 -16.39 8.04 -5.13
CA ALA A 92 -17.19 8.76 -4.15
C ALA A 92 -18.66 8.87 -4.61
N SER A 93 -19.54 9.17 -3.65
CA SER A 93 -20.99 9.23 -3.91
C SER A 93 -21.38 10.33 -4.91
N ASP A 94 -20.53 11.33 -5.14
CA ASP A 94 -20.70 12.39 -6.14
C ASP A 94 -20.20 12.00 -7.54
N GLY A 95 -19.68 10.78 -7.69
CA GLY A 95 -19.13 10.26 -8.94
C GLY A 95 -17.63 10.49 -9.13
N THR A 96 -16.95 11.16 -8.20
CA THR A 96 -15.52 11.42 -8.30
C THR A 96 -14.71 10.13 -8.12
N LEU A 97 -13.84 9.82 -9.07
CA LEU A 97 -12.83 8.75 -8.94
C LEU A 97 -11.76 9.18 -7.93
N VAL A 98 -11.80 8.60 -6.73
CA VAL A 98 -10.96 8.99 -5.60
C VAL A 98 -9.59 8.33 -5.66
N ALA A 99 -9.54 7.03 -5.92
CA ALA A 99 -8.31 6.26 -5.86
C ALA A 99 -8.34 5.11 -6.87
N VAL A 100 -7.15 4.70 -7.33
CA VAL A 100 -6.98 3.65 -8.33
C VAL A 100 -5.91 2.66 -7.89
N SER A 101 -6.08 1.40 -8.27
CA SER A 101 -5.09 0.35 -8.12
C SER A 101 -4.97 -0.44 -9.42
N TYR A 102 -3.74 -0.60 -9.90
CA TYR A 102 -3.44 -1.55 -10.97
C TYR A 102 -3.20 -2.94 -10.37
N LEU A 103 -3.71 -3.95 -11.08
CA LEU A 103 -3.73 -5.35 -10.69
C LEU A 103 -3.17 -6.20 -11.83
N PRO A 104 -2.58 -7.37 -11.57
CA PRO A 104 -2.39 -8.37 -12.61
C PRO A 104 -3.73 -8.74 -13.25
N ASP A 105 -3.69 -9.13 -14.51
CA ASP A 105 -4.86 -9.67 -15.23
C ASP A 105 -5.54 -10.76 -14.41
N THR A 106 -6.73 -10.45 -13.92
CA THR A 106 -7.56 -11.35 -13.12
C THR A 106 -8.77 -11.75 -13.93
N VAL A 107 -8.99 -13.05 -14.06
CA VAL A 107 -10.19 -13.62 -14.67
C VAL A 107 -11.25 -13.87 -13.60
N LYS A 108 -12.47 -13.39 -13.83
CA LYS A 108 -13.68 -13.73 -13.06
C LYS A 108 -14.51 -14.72 -13.88
N LEU A 109 -14.83 -15.88 -13.30
CA LEU A 109 -15.64 -16.92 -13.94
C LEU A 109 -17.08 -16.82 -13.45
N ALA A 110 -18.04 -16.67 -14.37
CA ALA A 110 -19.44 -16.80 -14.02
C ALA A 110 -19.88 -18.26 -14.01
N LYS A 111 -20.83 -18.57 -13.13
CA LYS A 111 -21.50 -19.86 -13.09
C LYS A 111 -22.36 -20.03 -14.34
N ASP A 112 -22.22 -21.18 -14.99
CA ASP A 112 -23.11 -21.65 -16.05
C ASP A 112 -23.49 -23.13 -15.82
N GLU A 113 -24.17 -23.76 -16.80
CA GLU A 113 -24.60 -25.17 -16.69
C GLU A 113 -23.42 -26.16 -16.66
N SER A 114 -22.25 -25.75 -17.15
CA SER A 114 -21.07 -26.58 -17.36
C SER A 114 -19.89 -26.24 -16.42
N GLN A 115 -19.87 -25.06 -15.81
CA GLN A 115 -18.83 -24.62 -14.89
C GLN A 115 -19.38 -23.91 -13.65
N ALA A 116 -18.76 -24.18 -12.51
CA ALA A 116 -19.02 -23.42 -11.29
C ALA A 116 -18.39 -22.02 -11.40
N GLY A 117 -19.15 -20.99 -11.05
CA GLY A 117 -18.62 -19.63 -10.93
C GLY A 117 -17.77 -19.49 -9.67
N ASP A 118 -16.83 -18.55 -9.69
CA ASP A 118 -15.98 -18.25 -8.55
C ASP A 118 -16.52 -17.07 -7.72
N THR A 119 -16.30 -17.10 -6.41
CA THR A 119 -16.52 -15.93 -5.56
C THR A 119 -15.19 -15.21 -5.40
N LEU A 120 -15.13 -13.93 -5.74
CA LEU A 120 -13.94 -13.12 -5.53
C LEU A 120 -14.22 -12.00 -4.54
N ILE A 121 -13.33 -11.85 -3.56
CA ILE A 121 -13.31 -10.66 -2.70
C ILE A 121 -12.14 -9.79 -3.16
N ARG A 122 -12.39 -8.50 -3.34
CA ARG A 122 -11.38 -7.49 -3.65
C ARG A 122 -11.39 -6.44 -2.56
N ASN A 123 -10.21 -6.19 -2.00
CA ASN A 123 -10.01 -5.19 -0.97
C ASN A 123 -9.21 -4.03 -1.56
N PHE A 124 -9.51 -2.83 -1.10
CA PHE A 124 -8.87 -1.59 -1.46
C PHE A 124 -8.59 -0.81 -0.19
N ILE A 125 -7.31 -0.54 0.10
CA ILE A 125 -6.91 0.20 1.30
C ILE A 125 -6.58 1.64 0.92
N LEU A 126 -7.17 2.59 1.64
CA LEU A 126 -6.78 3.99 1.64
C LEU A 126 -6.03 4.31 2.93
N ALA A 127 -4.90 5.00 2.81
CA ALA A 127 -4.05 5.37 3.93
C ALA A 127 -3.72 6.87 3.85
N PHE A 128 -4.22 7.64 4.81
CA PHE A 128 -3.89 9.06 5.01
C PHE A 128 -4.31 9.49 6.41
N ALA A 129 -3.76 10.61 6.88
CA ALA A 129 -4.04 11.12 8.23
C ALA A 129 -5.56 11.29 8.45
N ARG A 130 -6.06 10.72 9.54
CA ARG A 130 -7.48 10.75 9.95
C ARG A 130 -8.45 10.19 8.90
N ALA A 131 -8.01 9.20 8.11
CA ALA A 131 -8.84 8.57 7.09
C ALA A 131 -10.19 8.06 7.59
N SER A 132 -10.25 7.41 8.76
CA SER A 132 -11.50 6.87 9.31
C SER A 132 -12.55 7.96 9.54
N ALA A 133 -12.13 9.08 10.14
CA ALA A 133 -13.00 10.22 10.41
C ALA A 133 -13.38 10.97 9.12
N THR A 134 -12.43 11.13 8.20
CA THR A 134 -12.63 11.90 6.96
C THR A 134 -13.55 11.18 5.96
N LEU A 135 -13.50 9.85 5.95
CA LEU A 135 -14.34 9.00 5.09
C LEU A 135 -15.60 8.50 5.80
N ASP A 136 -15.80 8.86 7.07
CA ASP A 136 -16.88 8.37 7.94
C ASP A 136 -16.98 6.84 8.00
N VAL A 137 -15.83 6.18 8.13
CA VAL A 137 -15.74 4.73 8.33
C VAL A 137 -15.26 4.48 9.75
N THR A 138 -16.19 4.25 10.66
CA THR A 138 -15.92 4.11 12.11
C THR A 138 -16.05 2.67 12.62
N ILE A 139 -16.43 1.73 11.75
CA ILE A 139 -16.56 0.30 12.07
C ILE A 139 -15.16 -0.32 12.19
N SER A 140 -14.83 -0.88 13.37
CA SER A 140 -13.60 -1.66 13.56
C SER A 140 -13.66 -2.99 12.78
N PRO A 141 -12.53 -3.54 12.29
CA PRO A 141 -12.50 -4.75 11.47
C PRO A 141 -12.92 -6.02 12.24
N GLU A 142 -12.98 -5.91 13.57
CA GLU A 142 -13.16 -6.98 14.56
C GLU A 142 -14.50 -7.73 14.47
N THR A 143 -15.47 -7.26 13.68
CA THR A 143 -16.80 -7.88 13.58
C THR A 143 -16.95 -8.94 12.49
N TRP A 144 -15.92 -9.18 11.67
CA TRP A 144 -16.06 -10.02 10.46
C TRP A 144 -14.98 -11.09 10.42
N GLN A 145 -15.26 -12.22 11.05
CA GLN A 145 -14.47 -13.43 11.07
C GLN A 145 -14.40 -14.06 9.67
N PHE A 146 -13.62 -13.46 8.78
CA PHE A 146 -12.92 -14.16 7.71
C PHE A 146 -11.55 -13.53 7.65
N ASP A 147 -10.56 -14.35 7.94
CA ASP A 147 -9.22 -13.98 8.36
C ASP A 147 -8.56 -12.92 7.45
N PHE A 148 -8.74 -11.64 7.81
CA PHE A 148 -7.98 -10.57 7.22
C PHE A 148 -6.52 -10.64 7.63
N THR A 149 -6.11 -11.45 8.62
CA THR A 149 -4.72 -11.54 9.06
C THR A 149 -3.81 -11.99 7.92
N ASP A 150 -4.25 -12.92 7.05
CA ASP A 150 -3.41 -13.39 5.95
C ASP A 150 -3.36 -12.41 4.76
N TYR A 151 -4.47 -11.73 4.43
CA TYR A 151 -4.46 -10.67 3.41
C TYR A 151 -3.78 -9.39 3.92
N ILE A 152 -4.02 -9.00 5.17
CA ILE A 152 -3.32 -7.91 5.87
C ILE A 152 -1.85 -8.25 5.93
N ASN A 153 -1.44 -9.45 6.38
CA ASN A 153 -0.04 -9.86 6.39
C ASN A 153 0.57 -9.91 4.99
N THR A 154 -0.17 -10.35 3.97
CA THR A 154 0.34 -10.40 2.58
C THR A 154 0.45 -9.00 1.98
N SER A 155 -0.51 -8.09 2.21
CA SER A 155 -0.46 -6.69 1.77
C SER A 155 0.44 -5.80 2.63
N ILE A 156 0.70 -6.19 3.87
CA ILE A 156 1.77 -5.69 4.74
C ILE A 156 3.12 -6.13 4.19
N ARG A 157 3.27 -7.41 3.83
CA ARG A 157 4.50 -7.97 3.24
C ARG A 157 4.78 -7.40 1.84
N GLN A 158 3.73 -7.10 1.08
CA GLN A 158 3.81 -6.53 -0.27
C GLN A 158 3.68 -4.99 -0.30
N GLY A 159 3.47 -4.32 0.83
CA GLY A 159 3.16 -2.89 0.83
C GLY A 159 3.42 -2.11 2.13
N PHE A 160 2.95 -2.51 3.32
CA PHE A 160 2.92 -1.58 4.47
C PHE A 160 2.88 -2.19 5.90
N ALA A 161 3.75 -3.13 6.30
CA ALA A 161 4.28 -3.05 7.68
C ALA A 161 5.76 -2.78 7.64
N ALA A 162 6.11 -1.61 8.16
CA ALA A 162 7.47 -1.33 8.50
C ALA A 162 7.87 -2.24 9.67
N ALA A 163 8.99 -2.97 9.52
CA ALA A 163 9.68 -3.55 10.66
C ALA A 163 9.99 -2.41 11.63
N GLN A 164 9.37 -2.47 12.82
CA GLN A 164 9.56 -1.46 13.85
C GLN A 164 10.97 -1.64 14.41
N ILE A 165 11.81 -0.63 14.19
CA ILE A 165 13.17 -0.61 14.73
C ILE A 165 13.11 0.14 16.03
N GLU A 166 13.08 -0.63 17.11
CA GLU A 166 13.12 -0.13 18.47
C GLU A 166 14.53 -0.25 19.06
N GLN A 167 15.39 -1.11 18.53
CA GLN A 167 16.73 -1.28 19.09
C GLN A 167 17.71 -1.69 18.02
N ASP A 168 18.99 -1.71 18.38
CA ASP A 168 20.05 -2.23 17.52
C ASP A 168 19.75 -3.68 17.12
N LEU A 169 19.79 -3.94 15.82
CA LEU A 169 19.19 -5.12 15.23
C LEU A 169 19.88 -5.45 13.89
N PRO A 170 20.43 -6.67 13.73
CA PRO A 170 20.87 -7.14 12.43
C PRO A 170 19.68 -7.64 11.59
N LEU A 171 19.63 -7.28 10.32
CA LEU A 171 18.59 -7.73 9.38
C LEU A 171 19.20 -8.46 8.18
N PRO A 172 18.55 -9.54 7.68
CA PRO A 172 17.26 -10.06 8.16
C PRO A 172 17.43 -10.83 9.48
N GLU A 173 16.38 -10.87 10.30
CA GLU A 173 16.38 -11.72 11.49
C GLU A 173 16.41 -13.21 11.10
N PRO A 174 17.03 -14.09 11.90
CA PRO A 174 17.10 -15.52 11.61
C PRO A 174 15.71 -16.13 11.37
N GLY A 175 15.54 -16.79 10.22
CA GLY A 175 14.28 -17.46 9.84
C GLY A 175 13.14 -16.51 9.43
N LYS A 176 13.37 -15.19 9.37
CA LYS A 176 12.39 -14.21 8.88
C LYS A 176 12.74 -13.73 7.46
N PRO A 177 11.74 -13.38 6.64
CA PRO A 177 11.99 -12.79 5.32
C PRO A 177 12.64 -11.39 5.46
N CYS A 178 13.36 -10.97 4.42
CA CYS A 178 13.91 -9.62 4.34
C CYS A 178 12.78 -8.58 4.33
N PRO A 179 12.76 -7.61 5.26
CA PRO A 179 11.73 -6.58 5.28
C PRO A 179 11.89 -5.61 4.10
N SER A 180 10.78 -5.16 3.52
CA SER A 180 10.76 -4.15 2.46
C SER A 180 10.57 -2.72 2.99
N TYR A 181 10.29 -2.57 4.28
CA TYR A 181 10.12 -1.28 4.95
C TYR A 181 10.62 -1.37 6.39
N LEU A 182 11.46 -0.43 6.83
CA LEU A 182 11.96 -0.22 8.18
C LEU A 182 11.43 1.12 8.71
N ARG A 183 10.87 1.14 9.91
CA ARG A 183 10.47 2.38 10.58
C ARG A 183 11.16 2.45 11.93
N PHE A 184 12.02 3.45 12.10
CA PHE A 184 12.70 3.70 13.36
C PHE A 184 11.75 4.39 14.33
N MET A 185 11.37 3.69 15.39
CA MET A 185 10.52 4.23 16.46
C MET A 185 11.35 4.86 17.58
N GLN A 186 12.66 4.60 17.60
CA GLN A 186 13.65 5.26 18.43
C GLN A 186 15.05 5.20 17.79
N GLY A 187 16.02 5.88 18.40
CA GLY A 187 17.42 5.84 17.95
C GLY A 187 17.98 4.43 18.05
N ALA A 188 18.41 3.89 16.91
CA ALA A 188 18.89 2.53 16.79
C ALA A 188 19.79 2.40 15.57
N LYS A 189 20.62 1.36 15.58
CA LYS A 189 21.48 0.96 14.47
C LYS A 189 21.03 -0.38 13.88
N VAL A 190 20.69 -0.36 12.59
CA VAL A 190 20.39 -1.57 11.83
C VAL A 190 21.63 -2.02 11.06
N THR A 191 22.01 -3.28 11.26
CA THR A 191 23.09 -3.91 10.50
C THR A 191 22.50 -4.73 9.35
N LEU A 192 22.77 -4.33 8.12
CA LEU A 192 22.36 -5.01 6.89
C LEU A 192 23.31 -6.17 6.62
N LEU A 193 22.87 -7.37 6.92
CA LEU A 193 23.64 -8.59 6.79
C LEU A 193 23.78 -9.03 5.31
N PRO A 194 24.76 -9.89 4.96
CA PRO A 194 24.99 -10.27 3.57
C PRO A 194 23.90 -11.16 2.96
N GLU A 195 23.04 -11.80 3.77
CA GLU A 195 21.99 -12.74 3.34
C GLU A 195 20.88 -12.09 2.51
N TRP A 196 20.80 -10.76 2.48
CA TRP A 196 19.89 -10.07 1.57
C TRP A 196 20.20 -10.42 0.10
N PRO A 197 19.23 -10.94 -0.67
CA PRO A 197 19.43 -11.23 -2.09
C PRO A 197 19.87 -10.00 -2.91
N ASN A 198 20.58 -10.23 -3.99
CA ASN A 198 20.82 -9.16 -4.97
C ASN A 198 19.49 -8.74 -5.62
N GLY A 199 19.28 -7.44 -5.82
CA GLY A 199 18.00 -6.89 -6.27
C GLY A 199 17.01 -6.58 -5.14
N SER A 200 17.34 -6.90 -3.89
CA SER A 200 16.52 -6.48 -2.74
C SER A 200 16.40 -4.96 -2.65
N ARG A 201 15.20 -4.50 -2.31
CA ARG A 201 14.87 -3.09 -2.09
C ARG A 201 14.10 -2.95 -0.79
N PHE A 202 14.46 -1.94 0.01
CA PHE A 202 13.67 -1.54 1.16
C PHE A 202 13.61 -0.02 1.31
N VAL A 203 12.60 0.45 2.03
CA VAL A 203 12.46 1.84 2.46
C VAL A 203 12.85 1.93 3.94
N ALA A 204 13.55 2.99 4.35
CA ALA A 204 13.73 3.33 5.75
C ALA A 204 13.12 4.71 6.03
N GLU A 205 12.40 4.82 7.14
CA GLU A 205 11.79 6.07 7.62
C GLU A 205 12.05 6.19 9.12
N VAL A 206 12.26 7.40 9.60
CA VAL A 206 12.33 7.69 11.04
C VAL A 206 10.99 8.26 11.48
N ASP A 207 10.38 7.71 12.52
CA ASP A 207 9.12 8.23 13.06
C ASP A 207 9.25 9.68 13.55
N TRP A 208 8.19 10.48 13.40
CA TRP A 208 8.16 11.88 13.85
C TRP A 208 8.43 12.06 15.35
N GLY A 209 8.17 11.04 16.17
CA GLY A 209 8.43 11.08 17.61
C GLY A 209 9.92 10.95 17.99
N VAL A 210 10.81 10.59 17.06
CA VAL A 210 12.22 10.35 17.36
C VAL A 210 13.04 11.63 17.34
N ASN A 211 13.75 11.89 18.44
CA ASN A 211 14.71 12.99 18.51
C ASN A 211 16.10 12.57 17.98
N LEU A 212 16.34 12.83 16.69
CA LEU A 212 17.60 12.49 16.00
C LEU A 212 18.86 13.19 16.54
N ALA A 213 18.72 14.24 17.36
CA ALA A 213 19.86 14.91 18.00
C ALA A 213 20.46 14.06 19.13
N ASN A 214 19.60 13.37 19.88
CA ASN A 214 19.99 12.56 21.04
C ASN A 214 20.00 11.05 20.75
N ALA A 215 19.22 10.63 19.76
CA ALA A 215 18.96 9.23 19.41
C ALA A 215 19.13 9.06 17.88
N PRO A 216 20.35 8.85 17.38
CA PRO A 216 20.60 8.72 15.94
C PRO A 216 20.04 7.40 15.40
N CYS A 217 19.43 7.45 14.22
CA CYS A 217 19.01 6.27 13.47
C CYS A 217 20.03 5.99 12.37
N LEU A 218 20.63 4.79 12.42
CA LEU A 218 21.79 4.43 11.63
C LEU A 218 21.54 3.13 10.83
N LEU A 219 22.05 3.09 9.61
CA LEU A 219 22.12 1.89 8.78
C LEU A 219 23.59 1.60 8.49
N GLN A 220 24.03 0.39 8.80
CA GLN A 220 25.38 -0.09 8.57
C GLN A 220 25.31 -1.34 7.69
N ALA A 221 26.24 -1.51 6.77
CA ALA A 221 26.41 -2.75 6.02
C ALA A 221 27.86 -3.23 6.14
N ASP A 222 28.11 -4.53 5.94
CA ASP A 222 29.48 -5.08 5.93
C ASP A 222 30.34 -4.53 4.79
N SER A 223 29.69 -4.04 3.74
CA SER A 223 30.31 -3.28 2.65
C SER A 223 29.80 -1.85 2.67
N SER A 224 30.63 -0.90 2.22
CA SER A 224 30.22 0.52 2.14
C SER A 224 28.94 0.69 1.31
N ILE A 225 28.01 1.48 1.85
CA ILE A 225 26.76 1.89 1.20
C ILE A 225 27.10 3.08 0.29
N LEU A 226 26.77 2.98 -1.00
CA LEU A 226 26.92 4.09 -1.93
C LEU A 226 25.80 5.11 -1.68
N THR A 227 26.17 6.32 -1.28
CA THR A 227 25.25 7.45 -1.12
C THR A 227 25.49 8.48 -2.22
N PRO A 228 24.58 9.45 -2.44
CA PRO A 228 24.81 10.57 -3.35
C PRO A 228 26.07 11.38 -3.01
N ASN A 229 26.54 11.33 -1.76
CA ASN A 229 27.72 12.05 -1.28
C ASN A 229 29.00 11.18 -1.27
N GLY A 230 28.94 9.96 -1.78
CA GLY A 230 30.04 9.00 -1.78
C GLY A 230 29.78 7.75 -0.93
N PRO A 231 30.72 6.78 -0.93
CA PRO A 231 30.61 5.57 -0.12
C PRO A 231 30.66 5.90 1.38
N ALA A 232 29.80 5.25 2.16
CA ALA A 232 29.73 5.40 3.60
C ALA A 232 29.59 4.03 4.28
N ASP A 233 30.39 3.76 5.31
CA ASP A 233 30.27 2.53 6.10
C ASP A 233 29.02 2.54 7.00
N VAL A 234 28.55 3.75 7.36
CA VAL A 234 27.32 3.97 8.10
C VAL A 234 26.57 5.14 7.49
N VAL A 235 25.28 4.94 7.22
CA VAL A 235 24.35 5.98 6.76
C VAL A 235 23.50 6.44 7.94
N LYS A 236 23.52 7.75 8.21
CA LYS A 236 22.65 8.38 9.21
C LYS A 236 21.37 8.87 8.54
N LEU A 237 20.22 8.48 9.07
CA LEU A 237 18.94 9.06 8.69
C LEU A 237 18.80 10.40 9.41
N VAL A 238 18.69 11.49 8.65
CA VAL A 238 18.81 12.86 9.16
C VAL A 238 17.48 13.60 9.29
N GLU A 239 16.39 13.01 8.81
CA GLU A 239 15.09 13.65 8.70
C GLU A 239 13.97 12.68 9.08
N THR A 240 13.12 13.08 10.02
CA THR A 240 11.94 12.32 10.45
C THR A 240 10.80 12.42 9.42
N GLY A 241 10.06 11.35 9.19
CA GLY A 241 8.97 11.26 8.23
C GLY A 241 9.40 11.23 6.77
N ARG A 242 10.70 11.33 6.49
CA ARG A 242 11.25 11.17 5.15
C ARG A 242 11.56 9.71 4.87
N GLN A 243 11.18 9.27 3.69
CA GLN A 243 11.53 7.96 3.17
C GLN A 243 12.87 7.99 2.45
N PHE A 244 13.74 7.08 2.84
CA PHE A 244 15.04 6.84 2.22
C PHE A 244 15.00 5.45 1.58
N VAL A 245 15.37 5.36 0.30
CA VAL A 245 15.25 4.10 -0.43
C VAL A 245 16.63 3.46 -0.55
N PHE A 246 16.68 2.16 -0.27
CA PHE A 246 17.89 1.36 -0.35
C PHE A 246 17.69 0.21 -1.33
N ILE A 247 18.65 0.03 -2.24
CA ILE A 247 18.63 -1.04 -3.24
C ILE A 247 19.98 -1.75 -3.24
N LYS A 248 19.98 -3.08 -3.18
CA LYS A 248 21.19 -3.90 -3.31
C LYS A 248 21.39 -4.25 -4.77
N ILE A 249 22.48 -3.76 -5.37
CA ILE A 249 22.84 -4.01 -6.77
C ILE A 249 24.27 -4.57 -6.82
N ASN A 250 24.43 -5.72 -7.45
CA ASN A 250 25.68 -6.47 -7.57
C ASN A 250 26.37 -6.68 -6.21
N GLY A 251 25.58 -6.98 -5.17
CA GLY A 251 26.08 -7.23 -3.81
C GLY A 251 26.35 -5.98 -2.97
N GLN A 252 26.26 -4.78 -3.54
CA GLN A 252 26.50 -3.51 -2.84
C GLN A 252 25.21 -2.70 -2.64
N TRP A 253 25.05 -2.10 -1.46
CA TRP A 253 23.91 -1.24 -1.16
C TRP A 253 24.07 0.16 -1.75
N ARG A 254 22.98 0.69 -2.29
CA ARG A 254 22.86 2.08 -2.75
C ARG A 254 21.72 2.76 -2.03
N ALA A 255 21.97 3.95 -1.51
CA ALA A 255 20.96 4.82 -0.91
C ALA A 255 20.58 5.93 -1.91
N SER A 256 19.28 6.21 -2.04
CA SER A 256 18.73 7.34 -2.80
C SER A 256 17.84 8.20 -1.93
#